data_AF-A0A524HR35-F1
#
_entry.id   AF-A0A524HR35-F1
#
_cell.length_a   1.000
_cell.length_b   1.000
_cell.length_c   1.000
_cell.angle_alpha   90.00
_cell.angle_beta   90.00
_cell.angle_gamma   90.00
#
_symmetry.space_group_name_H-M   'P 1'
#
loop_
_entity.id
_entity.type
_entity.pdbx_description
1 polymer ?
#
loop_
_entity_poly.entity_id
_entity_poly.type
_entity_poly.pdbx_seq_one_letter_code
_entity_poly.pdbx_strand_id
1 'polypeptide(L)'
;MKINVERGALLKALGHVQSVVERRNTIPILSNVLIQAAKGKLTLTATDLDIEIVESLPSDVLRNGAATAPAHMLYDIVRKM
;
A
#
# COMPACT_ATOMS: atom_id res chain seq x y z
N MET A 1 12.78 6.58 -0.02
CA MET A 1 12.35 5.21 -0.39
C MET A 1 12.62 5.00 -1.88
N LYS A 2 13.18 3.86 -2.27
CA LYS A 2 13.33 3.43 -3.67
C LYS A 2 13.24 1.91 -3.72
N ILE A 3 12.34 1.37 -4.53
CA ILE A 3 12.03 -0.07 -4.61
C ILE A 3 11.81 -0.51 -6.05
N ASN A 4 12.07 -1.79 -6.32
CA ASN A 4 11.58 -2.51 -7.49
C ASN A 4 10.70 -3.68 -7.01
N VAL A 5 9.54 -3.86 -7.62
CA VAL A 5 8.57 -4.90 -7.25
C VAL A 5 7.83 -5.39 -8.49
N GLU A 6 7.42 -6.65 -8.47
CA GLU A 6 6.60 -7.24 -9.53
C GLU A 6 5.19 -6.63 -9.51
N ARG A 7 4.70 -6.21 -10.69
CA ARG A 7 3.44 -5.48 -10.82
C ARG A 7 2.24 -6.29 -10.35
N GLY A 8 2.15 -7.58 -10.71
CA GLY A 8 1.07 -8.48 -10.30
C GLY A 8 1.00 -8.67 -8.79
N ALA A 9 2.14 -8.88 -8.14
CA ALA A 9 2.27 -8.98 -6.69
C ALA A 9 1.84 -7.67 -6.01
N LEU A 10 2.29 -6.52 -6.52
CA LEU A 10 1.89 -5.21 -6.00
C LEU A 10 0.38 -4.96 -6.19
N LEU A 11 -0.17 -5.29 -7.35
CA LEU A 11 -1.60 -5.12 -7.64
C LEU A 11 -2.47 -5.97 -6.72
N LYS A 12 -2.07 -7.23 -6.49
CA LYS A 12 -2.76 -8.13 -5.56
C LYS A 12 -2.75 -7.56 -4.15
N ALA A 13 -1.57 -7.12 -3.69
CA ALA A 13 -1.43 -6.59 -2.34
C ALA A 13 -2.20 -5.28 -2.12
N LEU A 14 -2.13 -4.35 -3.09
CA LEU A 14 -2.95 -3.15 -3.09
C LEU A 14 -4.45 -3.46 -3.12
N GLY A 15 -4.85 -4.50 -3.85
CA GLY A 15 -6.23 -4.95 -3.94
C GLY A 15 -6.82 -5.38 -2.59
N HIS A 16 -6.03 -6.08 -1.76
CA HIS A 16 -6.48 -6.47 -0.43
C HIS A 16 -6.49 -5.29 0.54
N VAL A 17 -5.40 -4.52 0.65
CA VAL A 17 -5.31 -3.43 1.64
C VAL A 17 -6.26 -2.28 1.33
N GLN A 18 -6.59 -1.99 0.06
CA GLN A 18 -7.56 -0.93 -0.23
C GLN A 18 -9.00 -1.30 0.17
N SER A 19 -9.28 -2.58 0.45
CA SER A 19 -10.65 -3.04 0.72
C SER A 19 -11.21 -2.56 2.06
N VAL A 20 -10.33 -2.27 3.03
CA VAL A 20 -10.69 -1.65 4.32
C VAL A 20 -10.75 -0.12 4.25
N VAL A 21 -10.28 0.49 3.15
CA VAL A 21 -10.28 1.95 3.00
C VAL A 21 -11.66 2.42 2.56
N GLU A 22 -12.33 3.18 3.43
CA GLU A 22 -13.59 3.81 3.09
C GLU A 22 -13.44 4.92 2.03
N ARG A 23 -14.34 4.94 1.04
CA ARG A 23 -14.34 5.96 -0.02
C ARG A 23 -14.71 7.36 0.45
N ARG A 24 -15.44 7.48 1.57
CA ARG A 24 -15.95 8.75 2.11
C ARG A 24 -15.46 8.93 3.54
N ASN A 25 -14.15 8.99 3.71
CA ASN A 25 -13.56 9.24 5.01
C ASN A 25 -13.46 10.75 5.28
N THR A 26 -13.81 11.19 6.49
CA THR A 26 -13.66 12.59 6.91
C THR A 26 -12.24 12.90 7.38
N ILE A 27 -11.46 11.85 7.69
CA ILE A 27 -10.07 11.94 8.14
C ILE A 27 -9.16 11.58 6.96
N PRO A 28 -8.47 12.55 6.32
CA PRO A 28 -7.76 12.30 5.05
C PRO A 28 -6.66 11.23 5.12
N ILE A 29 -5.98 11.09 6.26
CA ILE A 29 -4.91 10.10 6.40
C ILE A 29 -5.42 8.65 6.35
N LEU A 30 -6.68 8.41 6.70
CA LEU A 30 -7.31 7.07 6.62
C LEU A 30 -7.69 6.68 5.19
N SER A 31 -7.67 7.62 4.25
CA SER A 31 -7.80 7.31 2.80
C SER A 31 -6.49 6.82 2.17
N ASN A 32 -5.40 6.78 2.94
CA ASN A 32 -4.10 6.36 2.47
C ASN A 32 -3.79 4.91 2.86
N VAL A 33 -2.87 4.31 2.09
CA VAL A 33 -2.13 3.11 2.48
C VAL A 33 -0.75 3.55 2.97
N LEU A 34 -0.30 2.98 4.10
CA LEU A 34 1.08 3.05 4.55
C LEU A 34 1.93 2.06 3.75
N ILE A 35 3.03 2.56 3.21
CA ILE A 35 3.98 1.83 2.37
C ILE A 35 5.31 1.83 3.10
N GLN A 36 5.79 0.67 3.51
CA GLN A 36 7.06 0.51 4.21
C GLN A 36 7.99 -0.41 3.43
N ALA A 37 9.15 0.08 3.05
CA ALA A 37 10.19 -0.67 2.37
C ALA A 37 11.37 -0.88 3.31
N ALA A 38 11.59 -2.12 3.74
CA ALA A 38 12.70 -2.51 4.60
C ALA A 38 12.98 -4.01 4.50
N LYS A 39 14.22 -4.42 4.79
CA LYS A 39 14.61 -5.84 4.94
C LYS A 39 14.20 -6.73 3.74
N GLY A 40 14.32 -6.21 2.52
CA GLY A 40 13.97 -6.94 1.29
C GLY A 40 12.47 -7.18 1.07
N LYS A 41 11.61 -6.41 1.76
CA LYS A 41 10.16 -6.53 1.67
C LYS A 41 9.51 -5.16 1.56
N LEU A 42 8.38 -5.14 0.87
CA LEU A 42 7.40 -4.06 0.90
C LEU A 42 6.26 -4.50 1.81
N THR A 43 5.88 -3.67 2.77
CA THR A 43 4.71 -3.88 3.63
C THR A 43 3.71 -2.77 3.36
N LEU A 44 2.46 -3.16 3.15
CA LEU A 44 1.32 -2.28 2.91
C LEU A 44 0.36 -2.42 4.09
N THR A 45 -0.05 -1.29 4.66
CA THR A 45 -1.00 -1.27 5.79
C THR A 45 -2.10 -0.25 5.54
N ALA A 46 -3.35 -0.62 5.80
CA ALA A 46 -4.50 0.28 5.75
C ALA A 46 -5.47 -0.05 6.90
N THR A 47 -6.24 0.94 7.34
CA THR A 47 -7.17 0.80 8.46
C THR A 47 -8.33 1.80 8.39
N ASP A 48 -9.48 1.41 8.92
CA ASP A 48 -10.65 2.25 9.19
C ASP A 48 -10.84 2.58 10.69
N LEU A 49 -9.83 2.27 11.53
CA LEU A 49 -9.80 2.33 13.00
C LEU A 49 -10.44 1.12 13.72
N ASP A 50 -11.25 0.33 13.04
CA ASP A 50 -11.83 -0.90 13.61
C ASP A 50 -11.07 -2.15 13.14
N ILE A 51 -10.64 -2.13 11.88
CA ILE A 51 -9.92 -3.21 11.22
C ILE A 51 -8.62 -2.66 10.62
N GLU A 52 -7.54 -3.41 10.78
CA GLU A 52 -6.26 -3.15 10.10
C GLU A 52 -5.94 -4.34 9.19
N ILE A 53 -5.61 -4.05 7.93
CA ILE A 53 -5.09 -5.05 6.99
C ILE A 53 -3.63 -4.75 6.73
N VAL A 54 -2.78 -5.75 6.95
CA VAL A 54 -1.33 -5.70 6.68
C VAL A 54 -0.97 -6.78 5.67
N GLU A 55 -0.33 -6.39 4.58
CA GLU A 55 0.19 -7.32 3.59
C GLU A 55 1.67 -7.06 3.31
N SER A 56 2.44 -8.14 3.16
CA SER A 56 3.88 -8.04 2.87
C SER A 56 4.23 -8.87 1.64
N LEU A 57 5.03 -8.28 0.76
CA LEU A 57 5.51 -8.90 -0.46
C LEU A 57 7.03 -8.73 -0.60
N PRO A 58 7.74 -9.71 -1.18
CA PRO A 58 9.15 -9.54 -1.54
C PRO A 58 9.33 -8.35 -2.48
N SER A 59 10.36 -7.55 -2.26
CA SER A 59 10.71 -6.43 -3.12
C SER A 59 12.21 -6.16 -3.05
N ASP A 60 12.79 -5.75 -4.17
CA ASP A 60 14.17 -5.25 -4.22
C ASP A 60 14.21 -3.83 -3.67
N VAL A 61 14.68 -3.69 -2.43
CA VAL A 61 14.72 -2.42 -1.69
C VAL A 61 16.08 -1.75 -1.86
N LEU A 62 16.15 -0.81 -2.79
CA LEU A 62 17.34 -0.01 -3.10
C LEU A 62 17.59 1.09 -2.04
N ARG A 63 16.53 1.60 -1.44
CA ARG A 63 16.61 2.57 -0.33
C ARG A 63 15.41 2.39 0.59
N ASN A 64 15.69 2.02 1.84
CA ASN A 64 14.69 1.92 2.89
C ASN A 64 13.88 3.21 3.03
N GLY A 65 12.66 3.09 3.55
CA GLY A 65 11.84 4.23 3.91
C GLY A 65 10.37 3.86 4.05
N ALA A 66 9.60 4.85 4.45
CA ALA A 66 8.16 4.75 4.55
C ALA A 66 7.51 5.99 3.94
N ALA A 67 6.32 5.81 3.39
CA ALA A 67 5.46 6.90 2.92
C ALA A 67 4.01 6.46 3.03
N THR A 68 3.08 7.42 2.96
CA THR A 68 1.66 7.11 2.74
C THR A 68 1.24 7.67 1.40
N ALA A 69 0.28 7.03 0.74
CA ALA A 69 -0.30 7.51 -0.52
C ALA A 69 -1.79 7.12 -0.60
N PRO A 70 -2.62 7.86 -1.36
CA PRO A 70 -4.04 7.54 -1.49
C PRO A 70 -4.24 6.12 -2.05
N ALA A 71 -4.92 5.26 -1.29
CA ALA A 71 -4.95 3.82 -1.55
C ALA A 71 -5.61 3.49 -2.90
N HIS A 72 -6.80 4.04 -3.15
CA HIS A 72 -7.55 3.79 -4.39
C HIS A 72 -6.84 4.36 -5.62
N MET A 73 -6.26 5.56 -5.51
CA MET A 73 -5.52 6.16 -6.62
C MET A 73 -4.29 5.33 -6.99
N LEU A 74 -3.53 4.90 -5.98
CA LEU A 74 -2.35 4.05 -6.20
C LEU A 74 -2.74 2.71 -6.83
N TYR A 75 -3.81 2.07 -6.33
CA TYR A 75 -4.34 0.85 -6.93
C TYR A 75 -4.74 1.05 -8.40
N ASP A 76 -5.48 2.12 -8.72
CA ASP A 76 -5.92 2.39 -10.08
C ASP A 76 -4.76 2.69 -11.03
N ILE A 77 -3.70 3.35 -10.56
CA ILE A 77 -2.47 3.57 -11.34
C ILE A 77 -1.85 2.21 -11.66
N VAL A 78 -1.57 1.38 -10.65
CA VAL A 78 -0.92 0.07 -10.85
C VAL A 78 -1.76 -0.86 -11.73
N ARG A 79 -3.09 -0.82 -11.60
CA ARG A 79 -4.02 -1.62 -12.42
C ARG A 79 -3.95 -1.28 -13.91
N LYS A 80 -3.64 -0.03 -14.26
CA LYS A 80 -3.59 0.48 -15.64
C LYS A 80 -2.19 0.45 -16.27
N MET A 81 -1.15 0.13 -15.49
CA MET A 81 0.22 -0.07 -16.00
C MET A 81 0.36 -1.34 -16.83
#